data_AF-A0A377YZH9-F1
#
_entry.id   AF-A0A377YZH9-F1
#
_cell.length_a   1.000
_cell.length_b   1.000
_cell.length_c   1.000
_cell.angle_alpha   90.00
_cell.angle_beta   90.00
_cell.angle_gamma   90.00
#
_symmetry.space_group_name_H-M   'P 1'
#
loop_
_entity.id
_entity.type
_entity.pdbx_description
1 polymer ?
#
loop_
_entity_poly.entity_id
_entity_poly.type
_entity_poly.pdbx_seq_one_letter_code
_entity_poly.pdbx_strand_id
1 'polypeptide(L)'
;MNLLNKKGLVIRHLPRHDEAVLRRCEAAGVATLHEALDRQGLMGPAIRPIQQGVSRAGNAVTVLVTPGDNWMFHVAVEQCRAGDILVVAPTSPCGDGFFGDLLATSLQSRGVVGLVGDIGIRDSQTLREMGFAVWSRQVYAQGTVKESLGSVNVPVICAGQLVQPGDVVVADDDGVVVLPHARVRDVLHKAEARMSNELAKRERMRNGELGWIFTLCVRVWRKGPAVLRPRRRGGGINGATRNPLSMDARRHL
;
A
#
# COMPACT_ATOMS: atom_id res chain seq x y z
N MET A 1 -8.74 7.15 -26.99
CA MET A 1 -7.32 7.02 -27.36
C MET A 1 -6.57 6.50 -26.15
N ASN A 2 -5.78 5.42 -26.28
CA ASN A 2 -4.96 4.93 -25.17
C ASN A 2 -3.77 5.90 -24.96
N LEU A 3 -3.59 6.39 -23.74
CA LEU A 3 -2.55 7.37 -23.39
C LEU A 3 -1.39 6.74 -22.60
N LEU A 4 -1.46 5.45 -22.31
CA LEU A 4 -0.42 4.73 -21.57
C LEU A 4 0.93 4.85 -22.31
N ASN A 5 1.97 5.25 -21.58
CA ASN A 5 3.35 5.42 -22.09
C ASN A 5 3.53 6.44 -23.24
N LYS A 6 2.51 7.26 -23.53
CA LYS A 6 2.65 8.31 -24.54
C LYS A 6 3.52 9.44 -24.00
N LYS A 7 4.52 9.85 -24.77
CA LYS A 7 5.42 10.98 -24.48
C LYS A 7 4.92 12.28 -25.13
N GLY A 8 5.40 13.43 -24.64
CA GLY A 8 5.09 14.77 -25.18
C GLY A 8 3.73 15.34 -24.79
N LEU A 9 3.10 14.86 -23.71
CA LEU A 9 1.79 15.32 -23.25
C LEU A 9 1.85 15.88 -21.83
N VAL A 10 1.05 16.93 -21.59
CA VAL A 10 0.77 17.49 -20.26
C VAL A 10 -0.73 17.70 -20.15
N ILE A 11 -1.42 16.89 -19.35
CA ILE A 11 -2.86 17.06 -19.10
C ILE A 11 -3.04 17.95 -17.86
N ARG A 12 -3.72 19.09 -17.99
CA ARG A 12 -3.79 20.10 -16.91
C ARG A 12 -4.91 19.87 -15.91
N HIS A 13 -5.99 19.21 -16.34
CA HIS A 13 -7.19 18.99 -15.53
C HIS A 13 -7.34 17.51 -15.23
N LEU A 14 -7.36 17.18 -13.95
CA LEU A 14 -7.57 15.82 -13.42
C LEU A 14 -8.55 15.87 -12.26
N PRO A 15 -9.38 14.83 -12.10
CA PRO A 15 -10.33 14.75 -11.00
C PRO A 15 -9.56 14.60 -9.68
N ARG A 16 -10.08 15.19 -8.60
CA ARG A 16 -9.47 15.16 -7.27
C ARG A 16 -10.53 14.93 -6.21
N HIS A 17 -10.20 14.12 -5.21
CA HIS A 17 -10.94 14.06 -3.96
C HIS A 17 -10.52 15.21 -3.05
N ASP A 18 -11.44 15.61 -2.17
CA ASP A 18 -11.18 16.64 -1.17
C ASP A 18 -10.27 16.14 -0.02
N GLU A 19 -9.77 17.08 0.77
CA GLU A 19 -8.88 16.79 1.88
C GLU A 19 -9.51 15.87 2.94
N ALA A 20 -10.82 15.94 3.16
CA ALA A 20 -11.50 15.11 4.15
C ALA A 20 -11.48 13.62 3.75
N VAL A 21 -11.68 13.33 2.46
CA VAL A 21 -11.54 11.97 1.91
C VAL A 21 -10.09 11.49 2.03
N LEU A 22 -9.11 12.32 1.67
CA LEU A 22 -7.69 11.96 1.75
C LEU A 22 -7.25 11.65 3.19
N ARG A 23 -7.66 12.46 4.17
CA ARG A 23 -7.34 12.22 5.59
C ARG A 23 -7.91 10.88 6.10
N ARG A 24 -9.11 10.50 5.65
CA ARG A 24 -9.70 9.19 5.99
C ARG A 24 -8.92 8.03 5.35
N CYS A 25 -8.45 8.21 4.11
CA CYS A 25 -7.57 7.24 3.45
C CYS A 25 -6.23 7.10 4.21
N GLU A 26 -5.60 8.21 4.59
CA GLU A 26 -4.36 8.22 5.36
C GLU A 26 -4.51 7.50 6.72
N ALA A 27 -5.62 7.74 7.42
CA ALA A 27 -5.93 7.11 8.70
C ALA A 27 -6.22 5.60 8.60
N ALA A 28 -6.74 5.13 7.46
CA ALA A 28 -7.01 3.72 7.24
C ALA A 28 -5.72 2.89 7.02
N GLY A 29 -4.72 3.49 6.37
CA GLY A 29 -3.42 2.87 6.08
C GLY A 29 -3.45 1.85 4.93
N VAL A 30 -2.28 1.50 4.44
CA VAL A 30 -2.08 0.70 3.22
C VAL A 30 -2.69 -0.70 3.37
N ALA A 31 -2.39 -1.41 4.46
CA ALA A 31 -2.82 -2.79 4.66
C ALA A 31 -4.36 -2.94 4.73
N THR A 32 -5.03 -2.06 5.46
CA THR A 32 -6.50 -2.05 5.58
C THR A 32 -7.16 -1.72 4.24
N LEU A 33 -6.65 -0.71 3.53
CA LEU A 33 -7.18 -0.31 2.24
C LEU A 33 -6.97 -1.37 1.16
N HIS A 34 -5.81 -2.03 1.15
CA HIS A 34 -5.55 -3.17 0.27
C HIS A 34 -6.55 -4.31 0.51
N GLU A 35 -6.81 -4.67 1.77
CA GLU A 35 -7.83 -5.67 2.10
C GLU A 35 -9.25 -5.22 1.69
N ALA A 36 -9.58 -3.93 1.85
CA ALA A 36 -10.86 -3.36 1.47
C ALA A 36 -11.05 -3.25 -0.06
N LEU A 37 -9.96 -3.15 -0.82
CA LEU A 37 -9.92 -3.20 -2.28
C LEU A 37 -9.76 -4.64 -2.80
N ASP A 38 -10.22 -5.63 -2.04
CA ASP A 38 -10.23 -7.04 -2.47
C ASP A 38 -8.82 -7.59 -2.80
N ARG A 39 -7.79 -7.08 -2.10
CA ARG A 39 -6.36 -7.39 -2.27
C ARG A 39 -5.79 -7.01 -3.63
N GLN A 40 -6.15 -5.82 -4.11
CA GLN A 40 -5.65 -5.24 -5.35
C GLN A 40 -5.01 -3.88 -5.11
N GLY A 41 -4.29 -3.36 -6.10
CA GLY A 41 -3.73 -2.00 -6.09
C GLY A 41 -2.42 -1.83 -5.32
N LEU A 42 -1.86 -2.88 -4.71
CA LEU A 42 -0.59 -2.80 -3.98
C LEU A 42 0.61 -2.75 -4.94
N MET A 43 1.46 -1.74 -4.80
CA MET A 43 2.71 -1.64 -5.57
C MET A 43 3.72 -2.71 -5.18
N GLY A 44 4.66 -3.00 -6.08
CA GLY A 44 5.72 -3.97 -5.86
C GLY A 44 6.57 -3.66 -4.61
N PRO A 45 7.08 -4.69 -3.91
CA PRO A 45 7.72 -4.55 -2.61
C PRO A 45 9.08 -3.85 -2.62
N ALA A 46 9.59 -3.50 -3.81
CA ALA A 46 10.79 -2.70 -3.97
C ALA A 46 10.56 -1.21 -3.64
N ILE A 47 9.31 -0.73 -3.70
CA ILE A 47 8.97 0.63 -3.31
C ILE A 47 8.95 0.74 -1.80
N ARG A 48 9.93 1.44 -1.23
CA ARG A 48 10.13 1.57 0.21
C ARG A 48 10.23 3.03 0.64
N PRO A 49 9.73 3.37 1.84
CA PRO A 49 9.91 4.70 2.39
C PRO A 49 11.39 4.97 2.71
N ILE A 50 11.83 6.22 2.56
CA ILE A 50 13.14 6.67 3.04
C ILE A 50 13.12 7.08 4.52
N GLN A 51 11.91 7.19 5.09
CA GLN A 51 11.57 7.57 6.46
C GLN A 51 10.84 6.42 7.17
N GLN A 52 10.49 6.61 8.45
CA GLN A 52 9.66 5.68 9.23
C GLN A 52 8.56 6.43 9.97
N GLY A 53 7.43 5.76 10.23
CA GLY A 53 6.33 6.29 11.04
C GLY A 53 5.50 7.37 10.35
N VAL A 54 5.56 7.44 9.02
CA VAL A 54 4.85 8.44 8.22
C VAL A 54 3.87 7.75 7.28
N SER A 55 2.59 8.12 7.38
CA SER A 55 1.54 7.77 6.42
C SER A 55 1.13 9.02 5.64
N ARG A 56 0.85 8.88 4.35
CA ARG A 56 0.31 9.96 3.50
C ARG A 56 -0.72 9.42 2.52
N ALA A 57 -1.76 10.20 2.28
CA ALA A 57 -2.68 10.00 1.18
C ALA A 57 -2.79 11.25 0.30
N GLY A 58 -2.89 11.06 -1.02
CA GLY A 58 -3.03 12.18 -1.94
C GLY A 58 -3.55 11.79 -3.31
N ASN A 59 -4.01 12.79 -4.07
CA ASN A 59 -4.39 12.60 -5.46
C ASN A 59 -3.13 12.43 -6.33
N ALA A 60 -3.12 11.42 -7.19
CA ALA A 60 -1.98 11.11 -8.04
C ALA A 60 -1.79 12.15 -9.15
N VAL A 61 -0.65 12.83 -9.13
CA VAL A 61 -0.10 13.54 -10.29
C VAL A 61 0.96 12.62 -10.90
N THR A 62 0.64 12.01 -12.04
CA THR A 62 1.51 11.00 -12.65
C THR A 62 2.56 11.66 -13.55
N VAL A 63 3.78 11.11 -13.53
CA VAL A 63 4.90 11.58 -14.33
C VAL A 63 5.57 10.38 -14.99
N LEU A 64 5.52 10.36 -16.32
CA LEU A 64 6.28 9.42 -17.13
C LEU A 64 7.62 10.06 -17.46
N VAL A 65 8.73 9.42 -17.09
CA VAL A 65 10.09 9.92 -17.37
C VAL A 65 10.85 9.00 -18.32
N THR A 66 11.82 9.54 -19.04
CA THR A 66 12.77 8.73 -19.81
C THR A 66 13.87 8.22 -18.85
N PRO A 67 14.41 7.00 -19.03
CA PRO A 67 15.54 6.51 -18.22
C PRO A 67 16.67 7.54 -18.18
N GLY A 68 17.18 7.81 -16.98
CA GLY A 68 18.25 8.78 -16.79
C GLY A 68 17.85 10.24 -17.02
N ASP A 69 16.56 10.59 -17.16
CA ASP A 69 16.10 11.95 -17.46
C ASP A 69 15.01 12.45 -16.49
N ASN A 70 15.28 13.55 -15.77
CA ASN A 70 14.35 14.10 -14.79
C ASN A 70 13.65 15.39 -15.24
N TRP A 71 13.66 15.74 -16.53
CA TRP A 71 13.10 17.00 -17.02
C TRP A 71 11.62 17.18 -16.64
N MET A 72 10.81 16.12 -16.77
CA MET A 72 9.37 16.21 -16.54
C MET A 72 8.97 16.50 -15.09
N PHE A 73 9.88 16.39 -14.11
CA PHE A 73 9.62 16.81 -12.74
C PHE A 73 9.29 18.30 -12.66
N HIS A 74 10.07 19.14 -13.34
CA HIS A 74 9.86 20.58 -13.34
C HIS A 74 8.52 20.98 -13.96
N VAL A 75 8.11 20.26 -15.01
CA VAL A 75 6.79 20.44 -15.65
C VAL A 75 5.68 19.99 -14.70
N ALA A 76 5.87 18.88 -13.99
CA ALA A 76 4.87 18.32 -13.09
C ALA A 76 4.62 19.19 -11.86
N VAL A 77 5.65 19.84 -11.32
CA VAL A 77 5.53 20.80 -10.20
C VAL A 77 4.48 21.88 -10.50
N GLU A 78 4.43 22.40 -11.73
CA GLU A 78 3.45 23.41 -12.13
C GLU A 78 2.01 22.88 -12.10
N GLN A 79 1.81 21.58 -12.31
CA GLN A 79 0.49 20.95 -12.35
C GLN A 79 -0.01 20.49 -10.97
N CYS A 80 0.87 20.52 -9.96
CA CYS A 80 0.58 20.07 -8.61
C CYS A 80 -0.27 21.08 -7.83
N ARG A 81 -1.10 20.56 -6.94
CA ARG A 81 -1.90 21.29 -5.96
C ARG A 81 -1.67 20.73 -4.56
N ALA A 82 -2.13 21.46 -3.55
CA ALA A 82 -2.08 21.01 -2.17
C ALA A 82 -2.82 19.68 -2.01
N GLY A 83 -2.20 18.72 -1.31
CA GLY A 83 -2.75 17.36 -1.11
C GLY A 83 -2.47 16.38 -2.25
N ASP A 84 -1.73 16.78 -3.30
CA ASP A 84 -1.31 15.84 -4.35
C ASP A 84 -0.11 14.99 -3.89
N ILE A 85 0.02 13.78 -4.44
CA ILE A 85 1.21 12.94 -4.39
C ILE A 85 1.75 12.79 -5.81
N LEU A 86 3.05 13.01 -5.97
CA LEU A 86 3.70 12.79 -7.26
C LEU A 86 3.98 11.29 -7.46
N VAL A 87 3.52 10.72 -8.58
CA VAL A 87 3.74 9.31 -8.91
C VAL A 87 4.61 9.21 -10.16
N VAL A 88 5.82 8.68 -10.03
CA VAL A 88 6.83 8.73 -11.11
C VAL A 88 7.18 7.34 -11.58
N ALA A 89 7.14 7.12 -12.90
CA ALA A 89 7.56 5.87 -13.52
C ALA A 89 8.42 6.12 -14.76
N PRO A 90 9.56 5.42 -14.92
CA PRO A 90 10.38 5.52 -16.11
C PRO A 90 9.83 4.64 -17.24
N THR A 91 10.08 5.00 -18.50
CA THR A 91 9.61 4.19 -19.65
C THR A 91 10.29 2.82 -19.77
N SER A 92 11.42 2.62 -19.10
CA SER A 92 12.06 1.33 -18.87
C SER A 92 12.78 1.35 -17.52
N PRO A 93 13.12 0.19 -16.92
CA PRO A 93 13.75 0.14 -15.60
C PRO A 93 14.99 1.04 -15.52
N CYS A 94 15.01 1.92 -14.51
CA CYS A 94 16.11 2.85 -14.24
C CYS A 94 16.08 3.21 -12.74
N GLY A 95 17.23 3.11 -12.09
CA GLY A 95 17.39 3.33 -10.65
C GLY A 95 18.21 4.57 -10.29
N ASP A 96 18.50 5.44 -11.25
CA ASP A 96 19.29 6.67 -11.06
C ASP A 96 18.59 7.63 -10.08
N GLY A 97 19.32 8.57 -9.50
CA GLY A 97 18.79 9.58 -8.58
C GLY A 97 18.05 10.70 -9.31
N PHE A 98 16.78 10.48 -9.64
CA PHE A 98 15.95 11.47 -10.36
C PHE A 98 15.53 12.65 -9.47
N PHE A 99 15.37 12.41 -8.17
CA PHE A 99 14.76 13.34 -7.22
C PHE A 99 15.68 13.59 -6.01
N GLY A 100 15.72 14.84 -5.56
CA GLY A 100 16.53 15.32 -4.44
C GLY A 100 15.91 16.58 -3.81
N ASP A 101 16.65 17.25 -2.94
CA ASP A 101 16.12 18.32 -2.08
C ASP A 101 15.50 19.51 -2.85
N LEU A 102 16.12 20.01 -3.92
CA LEU A 102 15.62 21.17 -4.68
C LEU A 102 14.23 20.92 -5.27
N LEU A 103 13.99 19.71 -5.79
CA LEU A 103 12.67 19.34 -6.30
C LEU A 103 11.68 19.15 -5.16
N ALA A 104 12.12 18.61 -4.01
CA ALA A 104 11.28 18.52 -2.81
C ALA A 104 10.87 19.90 -2.29
N THR A 105 11.77 20.87 -2.23
CA THR A 105 11.46 22.26 -1.86
C THR A 105 10.38 22.83 -2.79
N SER A 106 10.52 22.58 -4.10
CA SER A 106 9.55 23.06 -5.09
C SER A 106 8.17 22.40 -4.90
N LEU A 107 8.12 21.09 -4.66
CA LEU A 107 6.88 20.36 -4.40
C LEU A 107 6.21 20.79 -3.08
N GLN A 108 6.99 20.95 -2.00
CA GLN A 108 6.50 21.45 -0.71
C GLN A 108 5.87 22.84 -0.85
N SER A 109 6.46 23.73 -1.65
CA SER A 109 5.89 25.07 -1.90
C SER A 109 4.52 25.03 -2.59
N ARG A 110 4.17 23.90 -3.26
CA ARG A 110 2.86 23.65 -3.88
C ARG A 110 1.90 22.88 -2.97
N GLY A 111 2.32 22.50 -1.76
CA GLY A 111 1.54 21.71 -0.82
C GLY A 111 1.46 20.21 -1.16
N VAL A 112 2.38 19.71 -1.98
CA VAL A 112 2.47 18.27 -2.28
C VAL A 112 2.91 17.53 -1.04
N VAL A 113 2.24 16.42 -0.74
CA VAL A 113 2.39 15.71 0.54
C VAL A 113 3.38 14.54 0.49
N GLY A 114 3.83 14.17 -0.69
CA GLY A 114 4.89 13.17 -0.87
C GLY A 114 5.17 12.79 -2.32
N LEU A 115 6.14 11.89 -2.49
CA LEU A 115 6.50 11.29 -3.77
C LEU A 115 6.49 9.76 -3.66
N VAL A 116 5.91 9.10 -4.67
CA VAL A 116 6.04 7.68 -4.92
C VAL A 116 6.71 7.49 -6.28
N GLY A 117 7.83 6.80 -6.32
CA GLY A 117 8.62 6.68 -7.54
C GLY A 117 9.17 5.30 -7.79
N ASP A 118 8.88 4.73 -8.97
CA ASP A 118 9.55 3.55 -9.47
C ASP A 118 10.92 3.89 -10.08
N ILE A 119 11.70 4.65 -9.32
CA ILE A 119 12.94 5.33 -9.67
C ILE A 119 13.88 5.34 -8.45
N GLY A 120 15.13 5.75 -8.65
CA GLY A 120 16.01 6.11 -7.55
C GLY A 120 15.85 7.57 -7.11
N ILE A 121 16.26 7.84 -5.88
CA ILE A 121 16.34 9.19 -5.30
C ILE A 121 17.71 9.44 -4.67
N ARG A 122 18.06 10.70 -4.47
CA ARG A 122 19.26 11.14 -3.76
C ARG A 122 18.92 12.13 -2.66
N ASP A 123 19.93 12.63 -1.95
CA ASP A 123 19.79 13.60 -0.86
C ASP A 123 18.85 13.11 0.27
N SER A 124 18.80 11.79 0.47
CA SER A 124 17.80 11.15 1.35
C SER A 124 17.83 11.65 2.79
N GLN A 125 19.00 12.06 3.30
CA GLN A 125 19.11 12.67 4.61
C GLN A 125 18.42 14.04 4.65
N THR A 126 18.75 14.93 3.72
CA THR A 126 18.12 16.25 3.60
C THR A 126 16.61 16.12 3.43
N LEU A 127 16.13 15.17 2.62
CA LEU A 127 14.71 14.92 2.43
C LEU A 127 13.99 14.53 3.74
N ARG A 128 14.63 13.70 4.58
CA ARG A 128 14.13 13.37 5.92
C ARG A 128 14.11 14.58 6.84
N GLU A 129 15.17 15.38 6.84
CA GLU A 129 15.29 16.60 7.66
C GLU A 129 14.24 17.66 7.26
N MET A 130 13.92 17.76 5.96
CA MET A 130 12.83 18.60 5.44
C MET A 130 11.43 18.06 5.77
N GLY A 131 11.31 16.83 6.27
CA GLY A 131 10.03 16.17 6.48
C GLY A 131 9.26 15.86 5.19
N PHE A 132 9.95 15.78 4.03
CA PHE A 132 9.30 15.42 2.77
C PHE A 132 9.29 13.90 2.59
N ALA A 133 8.10 13.30 2.63
CA ALA A 133 7.93 11.86 2.59
C ALA A 133 8.15 11.31 1.17
N VAL A 134 9.01 10.30 1.04
CA VAL A 134 9.33 9.67 -0.25
C VAL A 134 9.30 8.16 -0.13
N TRP A 135 8.63 7.52 -1.08
CA TRP A 135 8.67 6.08 -1.33
C TRP A 135 9.33 5.84 -2.68
N SER A 136 10.44 5.12 -2.70
CA SER A 136 11.23 4.94 -3.93
C SER A 136 11.75 3.52 -4.04
N ARG A 137 12.22 3.13 -5.24
CA ARG A 137 12.85 1.82 -5.44
C ARG A 137 14.19 1.70 -4.71
N GLN A 138 14.99 2.77 -4.71
CA GLN A 138 16.33 2.77 -4.13
C GLN A 138 16.84 4.19 -3.87
N VAL A 139 17.83 4.31 -2.98
CA VAL A 139 18.63 5.53 -2.82
C VAL A 139 19.91 5.38 -3.65
N TYR A 140 20.13 6.25 -4.63
CA TYR A 140 21.30 6.20 -5.50
C TYR A 140 21.71 7.61 -5.95
N ALA A 141 22.98 7.96 -5.76
CA ALA A 141 23.49 9.31 -5.98
C ALA A 141 23.73 9.67 -7.45
N GLN A 142 23.69 8.70 -8.37
CA GLN A 142 23.88 8.91 -9.80
C GLN A 142 22.91 9.97 -10.34
N GLY A 143 23.42 10.97 -11.06
CA GLY A 143 22.62 12.05 -11.62
C GLY A 143 21.83 11.65 -12.87
N THR A 144 20.98 12.57 -13.33
CA THR A 144 20.15 12.45 -14.54
C THR A 144 20.35 13.66 -15.45
N VAL A 145 19.94 13.55 -16.71
CA VAL A 145 19.96 14.61 -17.73
C VAL A 145 18.58 15.24 -17.92
N LYS A 146 18.47 16.20 -18.85
CA LYS A 146 17.23 16.89 -19.23
C LYS A 146 17.19 17.11 -20.75
N GLU A 147 17.10 16.01 -21.50
CA GLU A 147 17.22 15.97 -22.96
C GLU A 147 15.99 15.38 -23.65
N SER A 148 15.25 14.52 -22.96
CA SER A 148 14.17 13.71 -23.53
C SER A 148 12.83 13.99 -22.85
N LEU A 149 11.83 14.31 -23.65
CA LEU A 149 10.47 14.51 -23.16
C LEU A 149 9.88 13.21 -22.61
N GLY A 150 9.24 13.33 -21.46
CA GLY A 150 8.31 12.34 -20.93
C GLY A 150 6.87 12.85 -21.03
N SER A 151 6.04 12.64 -20.01
CA SER A 151 4.68 13.19 -19.95
C SER A 151 4.19 13.38 -18.52
N VAL A 152 3.22 14.27 -18.36
CA VAL A 152 2.59 14.57 -17.06
C VAL A 152 1.09 14.35 -17.19
N ASN A 153 0.51 13.72 -16.16
CA ASN A 153 -0.90 13.38 -16.07
C ASN A 153 -1.38 12.48 -17.23
N VAL A 154 -0.55 11.50 -17.58
CA VAL A 154 -0.94 10.35 -18.41
C VAL A 154 -0.97 9.07 -17.56
N PRO A 155 -1.69 8.02 -17.95
CA PRO A 155 -1.63 6.75 -17.23
C PRO A 155 -0.19 6.19 -17.25
N VAL A 156 0.28 5.68 -16.11
CA VAL A 156 1.61 5.07 -15.96
C VAL A 156 1.53 3.70 -15.29
N ILE A 157 2.51 2.83 -15.54
CA ILE A 157 2.74 1.63 -14.73
C ILE A 157 3.85 1.93 -13.73
N CYS A 158 3.52 2.03 -12.45
CA CYS A 158 4.46 2.28 -11.37
C CYS A 158 4.57 1.03 -10.50
N ALA A 159 5.74 0.39 -10.49
CA ALA A 159 6.01 -0.81 -9.70
C ALA A 159 4.94 -1.92 -9.86
N GLY A 160 4.49 -2.16 -11.10
CA GLY A 160 3.51 -3.20 -11.43
C GLY A 160 2.04 -2.79 -11.28
N GLN A 161 1.74 -1.57 -10.83
CA GLN A 161 0.37 -1.06 -10.75
C GLN A 161 0.11 0.02 -11.79
N LEU A 162 -1.07 -0.04 -12.42
CA LEU A 162 -1.58 1.04 -13.25
C LEU A 162 -2.03 2.18 -12.33
N VAL A 163 -1.53 3.39 -12.60
CA VAL A 163 -1.94 4.60 -11.91
C VAL A 163 -2.52 5.57 -12.91
N GLN A 164 -3.78 5.93 -12.72
CA GLN A 164 -4.44 6.99 -13.46
C GLN A 164 -4.21 8.33 -12.76
N PRO A 165 -4.08 9.44 -13.51
CA PRO A 165 -4.08 10.78 -12.90
C PRO A 165 -5.38 11.00 -12.12
N GLY A 166 -5.26 11.40 -10.85
CA GLY A 166 -6.39 11.60 -9.95
C GLY A 166 -6.84 10.37 -9.15
N ASP A 167 -6.24 9.19 -9.36
CA ASP A 167 -6.36 8.09 -8.41
C ASP A 167 -5.85 8.51 -7.02
N VAL A 168 -6.33 7.88 -5.95
CA VAL A 168 -5.82 8.14 -4.60
C VAL A 168 -4.69 7.18 -4.30
N VAL A 169 -3.53 7.72 -3.99
CA VAL A 169 -2.36 6.95 -3.53
C VAL A 169 -2.29 7.07 -2.03
N VAL A 170 -2.14 5.94 -1.34
CA VAL A 170 -1.86 5.90 0.09
C VAL A 170 -0.55 5.15 0.29
N ALA A 171 0.32 5.73 1.09
CA ALA A 171 1.66 5.21 1.34
C ALA A 171 2.00 5.32 2.83
N ASP A 172 2.52 4.24 3.40
CA ASP A 172 2.97 4.14 4.79
C ASP A 172 4.22 3.25 4.88
N ASP A 173 4.59 2.80 6.08
CA ASP A 173 5.78 1.97 6.28
C ASP A 173 5.73 0.61 5.56
N ASP A 174 4.52 0.08 5.29
CA ASP A 174 4.33 -1.24 4.68
C ASP A 174 4.47 -1.19 3.15
N GLY A 175 4.22 -0.03 2.53
CA GLY A 175 4.37 0.18 1.10
C GLY A 175 3.42 1.23 0.54
N VAL A 176 2.86 0.96 -0.64
CA VAL A 176 1.97 1.87 -1.36
C VAL A 176 0.80 1.11 -1.96
N VAL A 177 -0.42 1.64 -1.79
CA VAL A 177 -1.64 1.17 -2.46
C VAL A 177 -2.25 2.28 -3.31
N VAL A 178 -2.73 1.89 -4.49
CA VAL A 178 -3.42 2.76 -5.46
C VAL A 178 -4.91 2.43 -5.44
N LEU A 179 -5.73 3.43 -5.15
CA LEU A 179 -7.18 3.33 -5.17
C LEU A 179 -7.72 4.02 -6.43
N PRO A 180 -8.40 3.28 -7.32
CA PRO A 180 -9.03 3.89 -8.48
C PRO A 180 -9.99 5.01 -8.07
N HIS A 181 -9.91 6.17 -8.73
CA HIS A 181 -10.63 7.39 -8.35
C HIS A 181 -12.13 7.15 -8.05
N ALA A 182 -12.80 6.38 -8.90
CA ALA A 182 -14.23 6.07 -8.78
C ALA A 182 -14.58 5.14 -7.61
N ARG A 183 -13.62 4.36 -7.10
CA ARG A 183 -13.85 3.36 -6.05
C ARG A 183 -13.50 3.84 -4.64
N VAL A 184 -12.88 5.02 -4.50
CA VAL A 184 -12.34 5.51 -3.22
C VAL A 184 -13.39 5.50 -2.10
N ARG A 185 -14.61 5.98 -2.36
CA ARG A 185 -15.67 6.06 -1.34
C ARG A 185 -16.13 4.68 -0.87
N ASP A 186 -16.29 3.73 -1.79
CA ASP A 186 -16.70 2.37 -1.48
C ASP A 186 -15.62 1.61 -0.69
N VAL A 187 -14.35 1.80 -1.08
CA VAL A 187 -13.21 1.22 -0.38
C VAL A 187 -13.10 1.77 1.04
N LEU A 188 -13.26 3.08 1.22
CA LEU A 188 -13.27 3.72 2.54
C LEU A 188 -14.36 3.15 3.45
N HIS A 189 -15.58 2.99 2.93
CA HIS A 189 -16.68 2.41 3.71
C HIS A 189 -16.34 0.99 4.20
N LYS A 190 -15.79 0.15 3.30
CA LYS A 190 -15.32 -1.21 3.66
C LYS A 190 -14.16 -1.17 4.67
N ALA A 191 -13.22 -0.24 4.50
CA ALA A 191 -12.05 -0.09 5.37
C ALA A 191 -12.47 0.33 6.80
N GLU A 192 -13.37 1.28 6.93
CA GLU A 192 -13.88 1.73 8.23
C GLU A 192 -14.65 0.63 8.97
N ALA A 193 -15.51 -0.11 8.25
CA ALA A 193 -16.19 -1.28 8.81
C ALA A 193 -15.19 -2.34 9.28
N ARG A 194 -14.10 -2.55 8.53
CA ARG A 194 -13.02 -3.46 8.91
C ARG A 194 -12.30 -2.98 10.17
N MET A 195 -11.90 -1.71 10.24
CA MET A 195 -11.21 -1.14 11.40
C MET A 195 -12.05 -1.26 12.67
N SER A 196 -13.35 -0.95 12.59
CA SER A 196 -14.27 -1.11 13.72
C SER A 196 -14.34 -2.57 14.18
N ASN A 197 -14.41 -3.52 13.26
CA ASN A 197 -14.43 -4.94 13.58
C ASN A 197 -13.10 -5.42 14.18
N GLU A 198 -11.96 -4.89 13.71
CA GLU A 198 -10.64 -5.23 14.24
C GLU A 198 -10.41 -4.66 15.64
N LEU A 199 -10.91 -3.46 15.94
CA LEU A 199 -10.87 -2.89 17.29
C LEU A 199 -11.55 -3.80 18.32
N ALA A 200 -12.79 -4.22 18.04
CA ALA A 200 -13.52 -5.15 18.89
C ALA A 200 -12.80 -6.51 19.07
N LYS A 201 -12.16 -7.01 18.00
CA LYS A 201 -11.35 -8.23 18.07
C LYS A 201 -10.05 -8.04 18.86
N ARG A 202 -9.38 -6.90 18.73
CA ARG A 202 -8.15 -6.56 19.46
C ARG A 202 -8.40 -6.49 20.96
N GLU A 203 -9.53 -5.92 21.39
CA GLU A 203 -9.91 -5.89 22.81
C GLU A 203 -10.10 -7.30 23.38
N ARG A 204 -10.83 -8.16 22.68
CA ARG A 204 -11.00 -9.57 23.06
C ARG A 204 -9.66 -10.32 23.14
N MET A 205 -8.81 -10.14 22.13
CA MET A 205 -7.47 -10.76 22.11
C MET A 205 -6.56 -10.25 23.22
N ARG A 206 -6.62 -8.96 23.54
CA ARG A 206 -5.89 -8.38 24.68
C ARG A 206 -6.37 -8.96 26.02
N ASN A 207 -7.64 -9.36 26.11
CA ASN A 207 -8.22 -10.05 27.26
C ASN A 207 -7.94 -11.56 27.27
N GLY A 208 -7.04 -12.05 26.40
CA GLY A 208 -6.59 -13.45 26.37
C GLY A 208 -7.45 -14.37 25.51
N GLU A 209 -8.49 -13.86 24.83
CA GLU A 209 -9.24 -14.67 23.89
C GLU A 209 -8.42 -14.96 22.64
N LEU A 210 -8.28 -16.23 22.29
CA LEU A 210 -7.53 -16.64 21.11
C LEU A 210 -8.25 -16.20 19.83
N GLY A 211 -7.69 -15.22 19.11
CA GLY A 211 -8.35 -14.50 18.02
C GLY A 211 -8.91 -15.35 16.86
N TRP A 212 -8.45 -16.58 16.72
CA TRP A 212 -8.79 -17.46 15.58
C TRP A 212 -9.31 -18.84 15.98
N ILE A 213 -9.34 -19.19 17.26
CA ILE A 213 -9.56 -20.60 17.64
C ILE A 213 -11.04 -20.99 17.68
N PHE A 214 -11.99 -20.09 17.95
CA PHE A 214 -13.39 -20.54 18.09
C PHE A 214 -14.03 -20.99 16.76
N THR A 215 -13.72 -20.32 15.64
CA THR A 215 -14.31 -20.67 14.32
C THR A 215 -13.39 -21.55 13.48
N LEU A 216 -12.06 -21.40 13.59
CA LEU A 216 -11.12 -22.23 12.83
C LEU A 216 -10.95 -23.61 13.46
N CYS A 217 -11.12 -23.80 14.78
CA CYS A 217 -11.20 -25.17 15.33
C CYS A 217 -12.30 -25.95 14.64
N VAL A 218 -13.49 -25.38 14.40
CA VAL A 218 -14.55 -26.11 13.69
C VAL A 218 -14.14 -26.49 12.25
N ARG A 219 -13.37 -25.64 11.56
CA ARG A 219 -12.91 -25.88 10.19
C ARG A 219 -11.69 -26.80 10.09
N VAL A 220 -10.77 -26.72 11.05
CA VAL A 220 -9.59 -27.59 11.21
C VAL A 220 -9.99 -28.95 11.74
N TRP A 221 -10.91 -29.03 12.71
CA TRP A 221 -11.50 -30.30 13.17
C TRP A 221 -12.27 -31.00 12.04
N ARG A 222 -12.92 -30.25 11.14
CA ARG A 222 -13.51 -30.81 9.91
C ARG A 222 -12.49 -31.26 8.86
N LYS A 223 -11.24 -30.79 8.92
CA LYS A 223 -10.13 -31.16 7.99
C LYS A 223 -9.04 -32.03 8.62
N GLY A 224 -9.21 -32.41 9.89
CA GLY A 224 -8.50 -33.47 10.61
C GLY A 224 -6.97 -33.42 10.58
N PRO A 225 -6.30 -32.67 11.49
CA PRO A 225 -5.03 -33.14 12.00
C PRO A 225 -5.33 -34.21 13.08
N ALA A 226 -4.83 -35.44 12.85
CA ALA A 226 -4.80 -36.46 13.89
C ALA A 226 -3.91 -35.96 15.02
N VAL A 227 -4.51 -35.60 16.16
CA VAL A 227 -3.76 -35.34 17.39
C VAL A 227 -3.17 -36.67 17.86
N LEU A 228 -1.91 -36.91 17.51
CA LEU A 228 -1.13 -37.99 18.11
C LEU A 228 -0.91 -37.66 19.59
N ARG A 229 -1.72 -38.26 20.45
CA ARG A 229 -1.39 -38.31 21.89
C ARG A 229 -0.09 -39.11 22.03
N PRO A 230 0.91 -38.62 22.79
CA PRO A 230 2.09 -39.43 23.08
C PRO A 230 1.64 -40.71 23.77
N ARG A 231 1.98 -41.86 23.18
CA ARG A 231 1.85 -43.17 23.83
C ARG A 231 2.64 -43.07 25.13
N ARG A 232 1.97 -43.10 26.29
CA ARG A 232 2.64 -43.36 27.56
C ARG A 232 3.36 -44.69 27.40
N ARG A 233 4.70 -44.66 27.37
CA ARG A 233 5.51 -45.86 27.56
C ARG A 233 5.32 -46.28 29.01
N GLY A 234 4.67 -47.42 29.22
CA GLY A 234 4.59 -48.03 30.54
C GLY A 234 3.57 -49.16 30.60
N GLY A 235 4.05 -50.39 30.41
CA GLY A 235 3.64 -51.59 31.15
C GLY A 235 2.22 -52.14 30.99
N GLY A 236 2.14 -53.45 30.73
CA GLY A 236 0.99 -54.26 31.15
C GLY A 236 -0.04 -54.55 30.06
N ILE A 237 0.14 -55.71 29.43
CA ILE A 237 -0.88 -56.46 28.71
C ILE A 237 -2.10 -56.73 29.61
N ASN A 238 -3.29 -56.23 29.22
CA ASN A 238 -4.56 -56.96 29.25
C ASN A 238 -5.77 -56.10 28.80
N GLY A 239 -6.54 -56.63 27.85
CA GLY A 239 -8.01 -56.57 27.90
C GLY A 239 -8.75 -55.42 27.19
N ALA A 240 -9.52 -55.79 26.17
CA ALA A 240 -10.75 -55.15 25.67
C ALA A 240 -10.64 -53.86 24.83
N THR A 241 -10.80 -54.03 23.51
CA THR A 241 -11.25 -52.98 22.59
C THR A 241 -12.71 -52.63 22.87
N ARG A 242 -12.99 -51.46 23.46
CA ARG A 242 -14.31 -50.84 23.47
C ARG A 242 -14.35 -49.65 22.52
N ASN A 243 -15.28 -49.71 21.59
CA ASN A 243 -15.67 -48.66 20.65
C ASN A 243 -16.63 -47.69 21.37
N PRO A 244 -16.38 -46.38 21.49
CA PRO A 244 -17.36 -45.44 22.01
C PRO A 244 -18.02 -44.68 20.86
N LEU A 245 -18.94 -45.35 20.18
CA LEU A 245 -20.07 -44.71 19.50
C LEU A 245 -21.34 -45.20 20.17
N SER A 246 -21.65 -44.65 21.34
CA SER A 246 -23.00 -44.73 21.92
C SER A 246 -23.18 -43.67 23.00
N MET A 247 -24.23 -42.86 22.80
CA MET A 247 -25.00 -42.12 23.83
C MET A 247 -24.32 -40.89 24.46
N ASP A 248 -24.98 -39.76 24.70
CA ASP A 248 -26.41 -39.50 24.68
C ASP A 248 -26.70 -38.01 24.52
N ALA A 249 -27.74 -37.70 23.75
CA ALA A 249 -28.37 -36.39 23.71
C ALA A 249 -29.63 -36.45 24.57
N ARG A 250 -29.60 -35.79 25.74
CA ARG A 250 -30.72 -35.11 26.47
C ARG A 250 -30.52 -35.15 28.00
N ARG A 251 -30.86 -34.02 28.64
CA ARG A 251 -31.05 -33.75 30.09
C ARG A 251 -29.75 -33.47 30.86
N HIS A 252 -29.58 -32.44 31.70
CA HIS A 252 -30.51 -31.60 32.50
C HIS A 252 -29.91 -30.20 32.76
N LEU A 253 -30.82 -29.21 32.88
CA LEU A 253 -30.78 -27.94 33.66
C LEU A 253 -29.66 -26.93 33.38
#